data_AF-A0A151HQ42-F1
#
_entry.id   AF-A0A151HQ42-F1
#
_cell.length_a   1.000
_cell.length_b   1.000
_cell.length_c   1.000
_cell.angle_alpha   90.00
_cell.angle_beta   90.00
_cell.angle_gamma   90.00
#
_symmetry.space_group_name_H-M   'P 1'
#
loop_
_entity.id
_entity.type
_entity.pdbx_description
1 polymer ?
#
loop_
_entity_poly.entity_id
_entity_poly.type
_entity_poly.pdbx_seq_one_letter_code
_entity_poly.pdbx_strand_id
1 'polypeptide(L)'
;MGDSPSPDPPETFRVTVEFCGGLEQLTKAKAKTLALKFSASSRRGCSAGSEGGCGTNGRAATVKMYQLVSFLSSYVVVEKPELFAEAYEPAASEEEGEARQTYEEERRELAKETQETQLLFSSDLLLSTTLSPMRIKPGILALVDDVDVEVLGGMEAPVPPGSCVTFISTLHGG
;
A
#
# COMPACT_ATOMS: atom_id res chain seq x y z
N MET A 1 -10.25 -38.02 20.68
CA MET A 1 -9.72 -36.66 20.92
C MET A 1 -9.39 -36.10 19.55
N GLY A 2 -10.35 -35.35 18.99
CA GLY A 2 -10.19 -34.74 17.66
C GLY A 2 -9.68 -33.32 17.87
N ASP A 3 -8.48 -33.05 17.39
CA ASP A 3 -7.94 -31.70 17.25
C ASP A 3 -8.76 -31.00 16.17
N SER A 4 -9.66 -30.12 16.57
CA SER A 4 -10.38 -29.26 15.62
C SER A 4 -9.38 -28.27 15.03
N PRO A 5 -9.22 -28.17 13.70
CA PRO A 5 -8.33 -27.19 13.11
C PRO A 5 -8.84 -25.79 13.50
N SER A 6 -7.96 -25.04 14.17
CA SER A 6 -8.21 -23.64 14.49
C SER A 6 -8.57 -22.89 13.20
N PRO A 7 -9.60 -22.02 13.21
CA PRO A 7 -9.94 -21.24 12.02
C PRO A 7 -8.72 -20.40 11.64
N ASP A 8 -8.22 -20.59 10.42
CA ASP A 8 -7.17 -19.74 9.87
C ASP A 8 -7.57 -18.27 10.07
N PRO A 9 -6.70 -17.44 10.66
CA PRO A 9 -7.03 -16.04 10.88
C PRO A 9 -7.36 -15.38 9.54
N PRO A 10 -8.29 -14.41 9.52
CA PRO A 10 -8.67 -13.72 8.30
C PRO A 10 -7.42 -13.18 7.60
N GLU A 11 -7.36 -13.44 6.29
CA GLU A 11 -6.24 -13.09 5.43
C GLU A 11 -5.88 -11.60 5.61
N THR A 12 -4.80 -11.36 6.33
CA THR A 12 -4.38 -10.01 6.73
C THR A 12 -3.10 -9.71 5.97
N PHE A 13 -3.13 -8.71 5.09
CA PHE A 13 -1.91 -8.25 4.43
C PHE A 13 -1.09 -7.45 5.43
N ARG A 14 0.20 -7.78 5.57
CA ARG A 14 1.13 -7.10 6.48
C ARG A 14 2.33 -6.66 5.68
N VAL A 15 2.87 -5.50 5.98
CA VAL A 15 4.11 -5.03 5.35
C VAL A 15 4.83 -4.12 6.34
N THR A 16 6.13 -4.30 6.46
CA THR A 16 6.98 -3.38 7.20
C THR A 16 7.55 -2.38 6.21
N VAL A 17 7.44 -1.10 6.49
CA VAL A 17 7.95 -0.03 5.64
C VAL A 17 9.04 0.73 6.37
N GLU A 18 10.21 0.82 5.77
CA GLU A 18 11.35 1.57 6.29
C GLU A 18 11.64 2.81 5.45
N PHE A 19 11.85 3.93 6.11
CA PHE A 19 12.21 5.22 5.52
C PHE A 19 13.62 5.58 5.96
N CYS A 20 14.50 5.82 4.99
CA CYS A 20 15.89 6.20 5.19
C CYS A 20 16.25 7.46 4.38
N GLY A 21 17.37 8.09 4.72
CA GLY A 21 17.90 9.24 3.99
C GLY A 21 17.09 10.52 4.22
N GLY A 22 16.52 10.68 5.42
CA GLY A 22 15.73 11.83 5.82
C GLY A 22 14.24 11.73 5.46
N LEU A 23 13.83 10.69 4.73
CA LEU A 23 12.41 10.45 4.40
C LEU A 23 11.56 10.19 5.65
N GLU A 24 12.16 9.68 6.73
CA GLU A 24 11.46 9.45 7.98
C GLU A 24 10.85 10.74 8.55
N GLN A 25 11.46 11.90 8.28
CA GLN A 25 10.97 13.21 8.71
C GLN A 25 9.68 13.64 7.99
N LEU A 26 9.44 13.08 6.80
CA LEU A 26 8.25 13.37 6.00
C LEU A 26 7.02 12.59 6.49
N THR A 27 7.23 11.56 7.31
CA THR A 27 6.16 10.73 7.85
C THR A 27 5.49 11.38 9.05
N LYS A 28 4.19 11.13 9.22
CA LYS A 28 3.44 11.62 10.38
C LYS A 28 4.03 11.18 11.72
N ALA A 29 4.52 9.94 11.77
CA ALA A 29 5.08 9.34 12.96
C ALA A 29 6.55 9.74 13.22
N LYS A 30 7.21 10.38 12.24
CA LYS A 30 8.65 10.69 12.27
C LYS A 30 9.50 9.48 12.66
N ALA A 31 9.08 8.30 12.21
CA ALA A 31 9.64 7.02 12.58
C ALA A 31 10.32 6.38 11.37
N LYS A 32 11.49 5.79 11.61
CA LYS A 32 12.26 5.08 10.57
C LYS A 32 11.52 3.86 10.04
N THR A 33 10.86 3.10 10.91
CA THR A 33 10.21 1.83 10.56
C THR A 33 8.75 1.86 11.00
N LEU A 34 7.85 1.50 10.10
CA LEU A 34 6.40 1.45 10.31
C LEU A 34 5.88 0.06 9.94
N ALA A 35 5.18 -0.59 10.87
CA ALA A 35 4.52 -1.87 10.59
C ALA A 35 3.08 -1.59 10.17
N LEU A 36 2.74 -1.88 8.92
CA LEU A 36 1.40 -1.68 8.38
C LEU A 36 0.66 -3.01 8.35
N LYS A 37 -0.56 -3.01 8.89
CA LYS A 37 -1.45 -4.17 8.89
C LYS A 37 -2.75 -3.79 8.20
N PHE A 38 -3.14 -4.58 7.21
CA PHE A 38 -4.32 -4.37 6.41
C PHE A 38 -5.26 -5.54 6.64
N SER A 39 -6.41 -5.27 7.26
CA SER A 39 -7.45 -6.27 7.43
C SER A 39 -8.31 -6.31 6.19
N ALA A 40 -8.58 -7.49 5.64
CA ALA A 40 -9.60 -7.63 4.62
C ALA A 40 -10.95 -7.29 5.24
N SER A 41 -11.66 -6.31 4.67
CA SER A 41 -13.06 -6.09 4.97
C SER A 41 -13.80 -7.36 4.56
N SER A 42 -14.20 -8.17 5.54
CA SER A 42 -15.02 -9.35 5.26
C SER A 42 -16.34 -8.85 4.67
N ARG A 43 -16.42 -8.75 3.34
CA ARG A 43 -17.68 -8.54 2.62
C ARG A 43 -18.50 -9.82 2.78
N ARG A 44 -19.08 -10.03 3.96
CA ARG A 44 -20.24 -10.90 4.11
C ARG A 44 -21.43 -10.14 3.52
N GLY A 45 -21.84 -10.54 2.32
CA GLY A 45 -23.20 -10.30 1.81
C GLY A 45 -23.28 -9.37 0.61
N CYS A 46 -23.46 -9.97 -0.57
CA CYS A 46 -24.47 -9.58 -1.56
C CYS A 46 -24.68 -10.75 -2.52
N SER A 47 -25.43 -11.75 -2.07
CA SER A 47 -26.09 -12.72 -2.93
C SER A 47 -27.45 -12.15 -3.35
N ALA A 48 -27.58 -11.71 -4.60
CA ALA A 48 -28.81 -11.81 -5.38
C ALA A 48 -28.56 -11.47 -6.87
N GLY A 49 -28.41 -12.51 -7.69
CA GLY A 49 -28.81 -12.52 -9.10
C GLY A 49 -27.95 -11.74 -10.11
N SER A 50 -26.84 -12.33 -10.54
CA SER A 50 -26.38 -12.13 -11.92
C SER A 50 -25.62 -13.38 -12.37
N GLU A 51 -26.32 -14.23 -13.13
CA GLU A 51 -25.72 -15.36 -13.84
C GLU A 51 -24.92 -14.81 -15.02
N GLY A 52 -23.64 -14.58 -14.80
CA GLY A 52 -22.65 -14.22 -15.81
C GLY A 52 -21.27 -14.55 -15.27
N GLY A 53 -20.73 -15.70 -15.65
CA GLY A 53 -19.55 -16.28 -15.03
C GLY A 53 -18.26 -15.48 -15.21
N CYS A 54 -17.43 -15.49 -14.17
CA CYS A 54 -16.00 -15.77 -14.27
C CYS A 54 -15.51 -16.18 -12.87
N GLY A 55 -15.00 -17.41 -12.75
CA GLY A 55 -14.49 -17.93 -11.48
C GLY A 55 -13.20 -17.23 -11.10
N THR A 56 -13.24 -16.37 -10.08
CA THR A 56 -12.04 -15.97 -9.36
C THR A 56 -11.95 -16.84 -8.12
N ASN A 57 -11.16 -17.92 -8.23
CA ASN A 57 -10.60 -18.59 -7.05
C ASN A 57 -10.11 -17.53 -6.07
N GLY A 58 -10.34 -17.74 -4.76
CA GLY A 58 -9.94 -16.84 -3.66
C GLY A 58 -8.44 -16.57 -3.65
N ARG A 59 -8.00 -15.75 -4.59
CA ARG A 59 -6.62 -15.39 -4.82
C ARG A 59 -6.43 -14.11 -4.03
N ALA A 60 -5.69 -14.24 -2.93
CA ALA A 60 -5.09 -13.14 -2.19
C ALA A 60 -4.84 -11.96 -3.13
N ALA A 61 -5.54 -10.83 -2.90
CA ALA A 61 -5.35 -9.67 -3.74
C ALA A 61 -3.88 -9.25 -3.66
N THR A 62 -3.16 -9.42 -4.76
CA THR A 62 -1.73 -9.15 -4.81
C THR A 62 -1.54 -7.64 -4.88
N VAL A 63 -0.97 -7.07 -3.83
CA VAL A 63 -0.69 -5.63 -3.74
C VAL A 63 0.52 -5.33 -4.61
N LYS A 64 0.39 -4.37 -5.52
CA LYS A 64 1.50 -3.91 -6.36
C LYS A 64 2.25 -2.75 -5.70
N MET A 65 3.49 -2.52 -6.11
CA MET A 65 4.30 -1.44 -5.55
C MET A 65 3.66 -0.06 -5.71
N TYR A 66 3.12 0.30 -6.89
CA TYR A 66 2.46 1.60 -7.07
C TYR A 66 1.26 1.78 -6.13
N GLN A 67 0.52 0.71 -5.81
CA GLN A 67 -0.62 0.76 -4.89
C GLN A 67 -0.16 1.11 -3.48
N LEU A 68 0.91 0.43 -3.02
CA LEU A 68 1.53 0.73 -1.74
C LEU A 68 2.07 2.18 -1.70
N VAL A 69 2.77 2.62 -2.75
CA VAL A 69 3.32 3.99 -2.83
C VAL A 69 2.21 5.04 -2.80
N SER A 70 1.11 4.82 -3.52
CA SER A 70 -0.07 5.71 -3.53
C SER A 70 -0.67 5.85 -2.14
N PHE A 71 -0.81 4.73 -1.43
CA PHE A 71 -1.26 4.70 -0.05
C PHE A 71 -0.29 5.44 0.89
N LEU A 72 1.01 5.16 0.80
CA LEU A 72 2.02 5.79 1.65
C LEU A 72 2.05 7.30 1.45
N SER A 73 2.02 7.76 0.19
CA SER A 73 2.00 9.19 -0.16
C SER A 73 0.74 9.89 0.37
N SER A 74 -0.41 9.20 0.38
CA SER A 74 -1.68 9.78 0.79
C SER A 74 -1.88 9.79 2.31
N TYR A 75 -1.43 8.75 3.02
CA TYR A 75 -1.77 8.54 4.44
C TYR A 75 -0.59 8.56 5.40
N VAL A 76 0.62 8.23 4.94
CA VAL A 76 1.80 8.07 5.81
C VAL A 76 2.72 9.28 5.71
N VAL A 77 3.03 9.71 4.48
CA VAL A 77 3.88 10.85 4.18
C VAL A 77 3.02 12.11 4.17
N VAL A 78 3.08 12.88 5.26
CA VAL A 78 2.20 14.05 5.45
C VAL A 78 2.93 15.37 5.23
N GLU A 79 4.24 15.40 5.43
CA GLU A 79 5.06 16.58 5.17
C GLU A 79 5.66 16.44 3.76
N LYS A 80 5.23 17.31 2.82
CA LYS A 80 5.74 17.35 1.42
C LYS A 80 5.70 15.99 0.69
N PRO A 81 4.51 15.37 0.52
CA PRO A 81 4.37 14.08 -0.20
C PRO A 81 4.93 14.11 -1.63
N GLU A 82 4.96 15.28 -2.27
CA GLU A 82 5.56 15.51 -3.59
C GLU A 82 7.09 15.30 -3.63
N LEU A 83 7.76 15.21 -2.49
CA LEU A 83 9.17 14.82 -2.41
C LEU A 83 9.36 13.29 -2.39
N PHE A 84 8.32 12.54 -2.02
CA PHE A 84 8.36 11.08 -1.92
C PHE A 84 7.85 10.40 -3.20
N ALA A 85 6.71 10.86 -3.73
CA ALA A 85 6.06 10.23 -4.87
C ALA A 85 5.56 11.27 -5.89
N GLU A 86 5.38 10.81 -7.13
CA GLU A 86 4.80 11.58 -8.23
C GLU A 86 3.76 10.74 -8.98
N ALA A 87 2.98 11.38 -9.86
CA ALA A 87 1.95 10.70 -10.62
C ALA A 87 2.52 9.54 -11.46
N TYR A 88 1.84 8.39 -11.40
CA TYR A 88 2.14 7.22 -12.20
C TYR A 88 0.99 6.94 -13.13
N GLU A 89 1.31 6.75 -14.39
CA GLU A 89 0.37 6.17 -15.35
C GLU A 89 0.79 4.71 -15.47
N PRO A 90 0.07 3.77 -14.82
CA PRO A 90 0.33 2.36 -15.05
C PRO A 90 0.16 2.12 -16.55
N ALA A 91 0.97 1.22 -17.11
CA ALA A 91 0.85 0.84 -18.51
C ALA A 91 -0.52 0.17 -18.71
N ALA A 92 -1.54 0.99 -18.99
CA ALA A 92 -2.89 0.53 -19.15
C ALA A 92 -2.95 -0.39 -20.38
N SER A 93 -3.53 -1.58 -20.21
CA SER A 93 -4.40 -2.11 -21.26
C SER A 93 -5.38 -0.99 -21.61
N GLU A 94 -5.41 -0.62 -22.89
CA GLU A 94 -6.01 0.57 -23.48
C GLU A 94 -7.52 0.75 -23.19
N GLU A 95 -7.98 1.08 -21.99
CA GLU A 95 -9.37 1.57 -21.80
C GLU A 95 -9.47 2.67 -20.75
N GLU A 96 -9.86 3.85 -21.26
CA GLU A 96 -10.58 4.98 -20.63
C GLU A 96 -9.91 5.66 -19.43
N GLY A 97 -9.60 6.96 -19.45
CA GLY A 97 -10.49 8.05 -19.82
C GLY A 97 -10.72 8.91 -18.57
N GLU A 98 -10.02 10.05 -18.53
CA GLU A 98 -10.23 11.24 -17.67
C GLU A 98 -10.98 11.09 -16.32
N ALA A 99 -10.23 11.27 -15.23
CA ALA A 99 -10.78 11.87 -14.01
C ALA A 99 -9.73 12.74 -13.31
N ARG A 100 -9.56 13.98 -13.79
CA ARG A 100 -9.05 15.09 -12.98
C ARG A 100 -10.21 15.64 -12.16
N GLN A 101 -10.21 15.45 -10.84
CA GLN A 101 -10.65 16.47 -9.87
C GLN A 101 -10.44 16.01 -8.41
N THR A 102 -9.71 16.86 -7.67
CA THR A 102 -9.84 17.21 -6.24
C THR A 102 -10.41 16.20 -5.25
N TYR A 103 -9.58 15.77 -4.29
CA TYR A 103 -10.02 15.35 -2.96
C TYR A 103 -9.02 15.83 -1.88
N GLU A 104 -9.25 17.06 -1.38
CA GLU A 104 -8.79 17.49 -0.05
C GLU A 104 -10.01 17.46 0.90
N GLU A 105 -10.61 16.30 1.20
CA GLU A 105 -11.66 16.27 2.23
C GLU A 105 -11.99 14.86 2.75
N GLU A 106 -11.01 14.16 3.34
CA GLU A 106 -11.31 13.10 4.33
C GLU A 106 -10.16 12.93 5.36
N ARG A 107 -9.57 14.06 5.76
CA ARG A 107 -8.50 14.11 6.78
C ARG A 107 -9.10 14.17 8.18
N ARG A 108 -9.80 13.13 8.61
CA ARG A 108 -9.98 12.90 10.05
C ARG A 108 -10.37 11.47 10.37
N GLU A 109 -9.72 10.99 11.43
CA GLU A 109 -9.99 9.75 12.17
C GLU A 109 -9.52 8.44 11.54
N LEU A 110 -8.31 8.01 11.92
CA LEU A 110 -8.09 6.80 12.74
C LEU A 110 -6.60 6.45 12.74
N ALA A 111 -5.88 6.87 13.78
CA ALA A 111 -4.66 6.19 14.22
C ALA A 111 -4.53 6.48 15.71
N LYS A 112 -4.97 5.53 16.55
CA LYS A 112 -4.66 5.57 17.98
C LYS A 112 -3.21 5.15 18.16
N GLU A 113 -2.43 6.06 18.71
CA GLU A 113 -1.02 5.92 19.03
C GLU A 113 -0.86 4.87 20.14
N THR A 114 -0.13 3.80 19.88
CA THR A 114 0.30 2.84 20.89
C THR A 114 1.71 2.38 20.52
N GLN A 115 2.56 2.27 21.54
CA GLN A 115 3.94 1.80 21.44
C GLN A 115 4.01 0.48 20.65
N GLU A 116 4.97 0.40 19.72
CA GLU A 116 4.94 -0.39 18.47
C GLU A 116 3.98 0.20 17.44
N THR A 117 4.52 0.97 16.49
CA THR A 117 3.79 1.70 15.42
C THR A 117 3.17 0.74 14.40
N GLN A 118 2.28 -0.14 14.88
CA GLN A 118 1.44 -0.99 14.08
C GLN A 118 0.21 -0.20 13.71
N LEU A 119 0.17 0.28 12.47
CA LEU A 119 -0.98 1.01 11.95
C LEU A 119 -1.91 0.01 11.26
N LEU A 120 -3.15 -0.05 11.74
CA LEU A 120 -4.18 -0.93 11.20
C LEU A 120 -5.05 -0.17 10.21
N PHE A 121 -5.12 -0.66 8.98
CA PHE A 121 -5.89 -0.08 7.87
C PHE A 121 -6.82 -1.13 7.25
N SER A 122 -7.80 -0.65 6.47
CA SER A 122 -8.61 -1.51 5.62
C SER A 122 -7.88 -1.82 4.33
N SER A 123 -7.89 -3.08 3.89
CA SER A 123 -7.25 -3.49 2.63
C SER A 123 -7.88 -2.82 1.40
N ASP A 124 -9.13 -2.39 1.52
CA ASP A 124 -9.82 -1.61 0.49
C ASP A 124 -9.06 -0.33 0.13
N LEU A 125 -8.32 0.28 1.06
CA LEU A 125 -7.53 1.50 0.80
C LEU A 125 -6.33 1.23 -0.12
N LEU A 126 -5.71 0.05 -0.02
CA LEU A 126 -4.58 -0.31 -0.90
C LEU A 126 -5.04 -0.58 -2.33
N LEU A 127 -6.21 -1.19 -2.47
CA LEU A 127 -6.77 -1.59 -3.77
C LEU A 127 -7.76 -0.57 -4.32
N SER A 128 -7.98 0.53 -3.61
CA SER A 128 -8.97 1.51 -3.98
C SER A 128 -8.59 2.15 -5.31
N THR A 129 -9.51 2.12 -6.27
CA THR A 129 -9.40 2.89 -7.51
C THR A 129 -9.56 4.39 -7.28
N THR A 130 -9.92 4.80 -6.07
CA THR A 130 -10.02 6.23 -5.70
C THR A 130 -8.65 6.86 -5.46
N LEU A 131 -7.62 6.07 -5.16
CA LEU A 131 -6.26 6.59 -5.06
C LEU A 131 -5.65 6.67 -6.45
N SER A 132 -5.21 7.87 -6.83
CA SER A 132 -4.43 8.06 -8.05
C SER A 132 -3.15 7.21 -7.96
N PRO A 133 -2.82 6.41 -8.99
CA PRO A 133 -1.58 5.66 -9.00
C PRO A 133 -0.38 6.60 -8.90
N MET A 134 0.56 6.26 -8.03
CA MET A 134 1.78 7.03 -7.81
C MET A 134 3.02 6.14 -7.95
N ARG A 135 4.12 6.75 -8.36
CA ARG A 135 5.45 6.13 -8.45
C ARG A 135 6.38 6.86 -7.48
N ILE A 136 7.44 6.16 -7.11
CA ILE A 136 8.51 6.72 -6.30
C ILE A 136 9.21 7.81 -7.09
N LYS A 137 9.52 8.93 -6.43
CA LYS A 137 10.23 10.04 -7.05
C LYS A 137 11.66 9.63 -7.44
N PRO A 138 12.19 10.08 -8.59
CA PRO A 138 13.60 9.87 -8.94
C PRO A 138 14.52 10.32 -7.80
N GLY A 139 15.59 9.56 -7.55
CA GLY A 139 16.50 9.79 -6.43
C GLY A 139 16.01 9.23 -5.09
N ILE A 140 14.99 8.37 -5.11
CA ILE A 140 14.65 7.48 -4.00
C ILE A 140 14.75 6.04 -4.52
N LEU A 141 15.53 5.21 -3.83
CA LEU A 141 15.63 3.78 -4.09
C LEU A 141 14.54 3.05 -3.30
N ALA A 142 13.94 2.02 -3.90
CA ALA A 142 13.04 1.10 -3.20
C ALA A 142 13.55 -0.33 -3.27
N LEU A 143 13.55 -0.97 -2.11
CA LEU A 143 13.92 -2.36 -1.94
C LEU A 143 12.74 -3.14 -1.36
N VAL A 144 12.51 -4.36 -1.84
CA VAL A 144 11.62 -5.35 -1.22
C VAL A 144 12.49 -6.48 -0.73
N ASP A 145 12.51 -6.71 0.58
CA ASP A 145 13.36 -7.70 1.25
C ASP A 145 14.84 -7.57 0.81
N ASP A 146 15.36 -6.33 0.85
CA ASP A 146 16.71 -5.93 0.43
C ASP A 146 17.03 -6.10 -1.07
N VAL A 147 16.03 -6.41 -1.90
CA VAL A 147 16.17 -6.54 -3.36
C VAL A 147 15.58 -5.32 -4.07
N ASP A 148 16.33 -4.76 -5.01
CA ASP A 148 15.88 -3.60 -5.81
C ASP A 148 14.56 -3.89 -6.53
N VAL A 149 13.58 -3.00 -6.35
CA VAL A 149 12.27 -3.17 -6.99
C VAL A 149 12.37 -3.16 -8.52
N GLU A 150 13.34 -2.47 -9.11
CA GLU A 150 13.52 -2.44 -10.56
C GLU A 150 13.76 -3.84 -11.14
N VAL A 151 14.51 -4.70 -10.43
CA VAL A 151 14.73 -6.10 -10.87
C VAL A 151 13.51 -7.00 -10.62
N LEU A 152 12.59 -6.57 -9.76
CA LEU A 152 11.35 -7.28 -9.44
C LEU A 152 10.15 -6.87 -10.33
N GLY A 153 10.37 -5.98 -11.31
CA GLY A 153 9.32 -5.47 -12.21
C GLY A 153 8.91 -4.02 -11.93
N GLY A 154 9.68 -3.28 -11.14
CA GLY A 154 9.48 -1.86 -10.86
C GLY A 154 8.16 -1.58 -10.15
N MET A 155 7.41 -0.59 -10.63
CA MET A 155 6.16 -0.17 -9.99
C MET A 155 5.04 -1.21 -10.06
N GLU A 156 5.14 -2.16 -11.00
CA GLU A 156 4.21 -3.28 -11.15
C GLU A 156 4.60 -4.52 -10.33
N ALA A 157 5.76 -4.48 -9.66
CA ALA A 157 6.25 -5.58 -8.84
C ALA A 157 5.23 -5.92 -7.72
N PRO A 158 4.90 -7.20 -7.52
CA PRO A 158 4.05 -7.60 -6.40
C PRO A 158 4.82 -7.46 -5.08
N VAL A 159 4.15 -6.97 -4.05
CA VAL A 159 4.66 -6.89 -2.68
C VAL A 159 4.07 -8.07 -1.89
N PRO A 160 4.88 -9.07 -1.51
CA PRO A 160 4.39 -10.20 -0.73
C PRO A 160 3.93 -9.76 0.68
N PRO A 161 2.91 -10.42 1.26
CA PRO A 161 2.55 -10.20 2.65
C PRO A 161 3.68 -10.64 3.58
N GLY A 162 4.01 -9.81 4.55
CA GLY A 162 5.07 -10.01 5.52
C GLY A 162 6.42 -9.45 5.10
N SER A 163 6.56 -8.93 3.87
CA SER A 163 7.81 -8.36 3.38
C SER A 163 8.19 -7.04 4.05
N CYS A 164 9.48 -6.73 3.99
CA CYS A 164 10.05 -5.45 4.36
C CYS A 164 10.29 -4.60 3.10
N VAL A 165 9.70 -3.41 3.04
CA VAL A 165 9.88 -2.46 1.94
C VAL A 165 10.67 -1.26 2.44
N THR A 166 11.86 -1.03 1.87
CA THR A 166 12.77 0.03 2.30
C THR A 166 12.88 1.10 1.24
N PHE A 167 12.60 2.36 1.62
CA PHE A 167 12.76 3.54 0.79
C PHE A 167 13.97 4.35 1.26
N ILE A 168 14.90 4.64 0.35
CA ILE A 168 16.15 5.34 0.65
C ILE A 168 16.27 6.57 -0.25
N SER A 169 16.11 7.77 0.31
CA SER A 169 16.40 9.01 -0.43
C SER A 169 17.91 9.18 -0.61
N THR A 170 18.32 9.32 -1.87
CA THR A 170 19.71 9.65 -2.27
C THR A 170 19.88 11.13 -2.61
N LEU A 171 18.77 11.88 -2.73
CA LEU A 171 18.75 13.30 -3.11
C LEU A 171 18.96 14.28 -1.96
N HIS A 172 18.63 13.90 -0.72
CA HIS A 172 18.53 14.85 0.40
C HIS A 172 19.70 14.79 1.40
N GLY A 173 20.87 14.33 0.95
CA GLY A 173 22.09 14.30 1.77
C GLY A 173 23.00 15.49 1.51
N GLY A 174 22.77 16.61 2.19
CA GLY A 174 23.65 17.79 2.18
C GLY A 174 23.05 19.01 2.87
#